data_AF-V5IAI6-F1
#
_entry.id   AF-V5IAI6-F1
#
_cell.length_a   1.000
_cell.length_b   1.000
_cell.length_c   1.000
_cell.angle_alpha   90.00
_cell.angle_beta   90.00
_cell.angle_gamma   90.00
#
_symmetry.space_group_name_H-M   'P 1'
#
loop_
_entity.id
_entity.type
_entity.pdbx_description
1 polymer ?
#
loop_
_entity_poly.entity_id
_entity_poly.type
_entity_poly.pdbx_seq_one_letter_code
_entity_poly.pdbx_strand_id
1 'polypeptide(L)'
;EAVLSTKDNKKAILNVAFSYTSRDEIATSMKEIVGGVDNHEINVEDIDENLISQCLYTNQSPDPEVLVRTSGEVRLSDFLLWQTSNTEICFAKVLWPEFCVWHLLACVFKYQRCYSDLQKYDLQKEVCYERNSRVTSFLENLQQRRFEQLETYAKSC
;
A
#
# COMPACT_ATOMS: atom_id res chain seq x y z
N GLU A 1 9.36 -13.78 12.31
CA GLU A 1 10.75 -14.08 11.87
C GLU A 1 11.08 -13.56 10.47
N ALA A 2 10.38 -13.99 9.41
CA ALA A 2 10.71 -13.61 8.02
C ALA A 2 10.84 -12.09 7.79
N VAL A 3 9.88 -11.30 8.29
CA VAL A 3 9.92 -9.83 8.18
C VAL A 3 11.20 -9.24 8.80
N LEU A 4 11.60 -9.71 9.99
CA LEU A 4 12.78 -9.21 10.69
C LEU A 4 14.09 -9.63 10.00
N SER A 5 14.15 -10.85 9.46
CA SER A 5 15.35 -11.35 8.79
C SER A 5 15.58 -10.74 7.40
N THR A 6 14.54 -10.22 6.75
CA THR A 6 14.64 -9.63 5.40
C THR A 6 14.51 -8.12 5.34
N LYS A 7 14.32 -7.43 6.49
CA LYS A 7 14.00 -5.98 6.54
C LYS A 7 15.03 -5.06 5.85
N ASP A 8 16.31 -5.44 5.87
CA ASP A 8 17.40 -4.62 5.32
C ASP A 8 17.68 -4.91 3.82
N ASN A 9 16.92 -5.83 3.22
CA ASN A 9 17.05 -6.17 1.80
C ASN A 9 16.48 -5.06 0.91
N LYS A 10 17.26 -4.61 -0.07
CA LYS A 10 16.89 -3.50 -0.97
C LYS A 10 16.74 -3.89 -2.44
N LYS A 11 17.05 -5.14 -2.80
CA LYS A 11 17.04 -5.59 -4.21
C LYS A 11 15.63 -5.83 -4.75
N ALA A 12 14.74 -6.35 -3.90
CA ALA A 12 13.35 -6.64 -4.24
C ALA A 12 12.54 -6.62 -2.95
N ILE A 13 11.28 -6.18 -3.07
CA ILE A 13 10.31 -6.16 -1.98
C ILE A 13 9.15 -7.07 -2.41
N LEU A 14 8.76 -7.99 -1.54
CA LEU A 14 7.60 -8.86 -1.73
C LEU A 14 6.65 -8.67 -0.55
N ASN A 15 5.49 -8.07 -0.82
CA ASN A 15 4.43 -7.92 0.16
C ASN A 15 3.47 -9.11 0.03
N VAL A 16 3.32 -9.88 1.11
CA VAL A 16 2.36 -10.98 1.19
C VAL A 16 1.17 -10.51 2.03
N ALA A 17 0.04 -10.24 1.38
CA ALA A 17 -1.20 -9.87 2.04
C ALA A 17 -1.85 -11.13 2.64
N PHE A 18 -1.69 -11.32 3.96
CA PHE A 18 -2.24 -12.47 4.69
C PHE A 18 -3.24 -12.00 5.75
N SER A 19 -4.42 -12.63 5.79
CA SER A 19 -5.55 -12.15 6.60
C SER A 19 -5.89 -10.67 6.36
N TYR A 20 -5.75 -10.24 5.10
CA TYR A 20 -5.85 -8.84 4.68
C TYR A 20 -7.18 -8.55 3.97
N THR A 21 -7.77 -7.40 4.27
CA THR A 21 -8.78 -6.74 3.44
C THR A 21 -8.50 -5.24 3.41
N SER A 22 -8.82 -4.57 2.31
CA SER A 22 -8.54 -3.14 2.17
C SER A 22 -9.40 -2.29 3.12
N ARG A 23 -10.65 -2.68 3.37
CA ARG A 23 -11.49 -2.03 4.38
C ARG A 23 -10.92 -2.13 5.80
N ASP A 24 -10.34 -3.28 6.17
CA ASP A 24 -9.67 -3.42 7.47
C ASP A 24 -8.43 -2.53 7.56
N GLU A 25 -7.60 -2.51 6.51
CA GLU A 25 -6.42 -1.64 6.43
C GLU A 25 -6.79 -0.17 6.62
N ILE A 26 -7.82 0.31 5.91
CA ILE A 26 -8.31 1.69 6.04
C ILE A 26 -8.88 1.94 7.44
N ALA A 27 -9.65 1.02 8.00
CA ALA A 27 -10.19 1.19 9.35
C ALA A 27 -9.07 1.25 10.41
N THR A 28 -8.01 0.47 10.24
CA THR A 28 -6.85 0.46 11.13
C THR A 28 -6.03 1.74 11.00
N SER A 29 -5.76 2.21 9.78
CA SER A 29 -5.03 3.48 9.58
C SER A 29 -5.78 4.67 10.19
N MET A 30 -7.11 4.70 10.07
CA MET A 30 -7.95 5.73 10.70
C MET A 30 -7.87 5.69 12.23
N LYS A 31 -7.83 4.50 12.84
CA LYS A 31 -7.66 4.36 14.30
C LYS A 31 -6.30 4.88 14.76
N GLU A 32 -5.24 4.60 14.00
CA GLU A 32 -3.89 5.11 14.31
C GLU A 32 -3.83 6.64 14.22
N ILE A 33 -4.45 7.24 13.19
CA ILE A 33 -4.54 8.70 13.03
C ILE A 33 -5.31 9.32 14.19
N VAL A 34 -6.50 8.78 14.52
CA VAL A 34 -7.30 9.28 15.66
C VAL A 34 -6.52 9.15 16.97
N GLY A 35 -5.81 8.05 17.19
CA GLY A 35 -4.93 7.89 18.33
C GLY A 35 -3.79 8.93 18.37
N GLY A 36 -3.24 9.30 17.21
CA GLY A 36 -2.27 10.40 17.09
C GLY A 36 -2.85 11.75 17.49
N VAL A 37 -4.11 12.03 17.12
CA VAL A 37 -4.82 13.26 17.51
C VAL A 37 -5.09 13.28 19.01
N ASP A 38 -5.60 12.18 19.57
CA ASP A 38 -5.92 12.06 21.00
C ASP A 38 -4.66 12.21 21.89
N ASN A 39 -3.50 11.76 21.39
CA ASN A 39 -2.21 11.90 22.06
C ASN A 39 -1.51 13.25 21.82
N HIS A 40 -2.16 14.18 21.09
CA HIS A 40 -1.58 15.46 20.68
C HIS A 40 -0.29 15.33 19.84
N GLU A 41 -0.09 14.19 19.17
CA GLU A 41 1.02 13.97 18.24
C GLU A 41 0.76 14.67 16.90
N ILE A 42 -0.52 14.78 16.47
CA ILE A 42 -0.98 15.49 15.26
C ILE A 42 -2.28 16.25 15.55
N ASN A 43 -2.66 17.17 14.67
CA ASN A 43 -3.97 17.83 14.72
C ASN A 43 -4.94 17.28 13.65
N VAL A 44 -6.23 17.57 13.82
CA VAL A 44 -7.26 17.25 12.82
C VAL A 44 -6.99 17.95 11.48
N GLU A 45 -6.43 19.16 11.50
CA GLU A 45 -6.09 19.89 10.27
C GLU A 45 -4.92 19.26 9.50
N ASP A 46 -4.14 18.39 10.16
CA ASP A 46 -3.02 17.68 9.52
C ASP A 46 -3.49 16.43 8.75
N ILE A 47 -4.78 16.07 8.85
CA ILE A 47 -5.33 14.86 8.22
C ILE A 47 -5.67 15.13 6.76
N ASP A 48 -4.87 14.55 5.87
CA ASP A 48 -5.09 14.57 4.42
C ASP A 48 -4.93 13.17 3.80
N GLU A 49 -5.08 13.07 2.47
CA GLU A 49 -4.94 11.81 1.73
C GLU A 49 -3.53 11.20 1.87
N ASN A 50 -2.49 12.01 2.04
CA ASN A 50 -1.12 11.52 2.18
C ASN A 50 -0.88 10.96 3.58
N LEU A 51 -1.36 11.61 4.63
CA LEU A 51 -1.28 11.06 5.99
C LEU A 51 -1.98 9.70 6.05
N ILE A 52 -3.17 9.59 5.44
CA ILE A 52 -3.90 8.32 5.34
C ILE A 52 -3.03 7.27 4.63
N SER A 53 -2.49 7.62 3.45
CA SER A 53 -1.62 6.73 2.67
C SER A 53 -0.38 6.27 3.47
N GLN A 54 0.22 7.18 4.23
CA GLN A 54 1.39 6.91 5.07
C GLN A 54 1.05 6.08 6.32
N CYS A 55 -0.22 5.99 6.71
CA CYS A 55 -0.69 5.12 7.79
C CYS A 55 -1.21 3.76 7.30
N LEU A 56 -1.25 3.49 6.00
CA LEU A 56 -1.61 2.15 5.49
C LEU A 56 -0.53 1.10 5.84
N TYR A 57 -0.86 -0.19 5.71
CA TYR A 57 0.12 -1.27 5.89
C TYR A 57 1.19 -1.24 4.79
N THR A 58 0.81 -0.69 3.63
CA THR A 58 1.61 -0.60 2.40
C THR A 58 2.49 0.65 2.31
N ASN A 59 2.56 1.48 3.36
CA ASN A 59 3.20 2.79 3.32
C ASN A 59 4.70 2.81 2.93
N GLN A 60 5.39 1.67 3.02
CA GLN A 60 6.79 1.52 2.58
C GLN A 60 6.92 1.14 1.10
N SER A 61 5.80 0.95 0.39
CA SER A 61 5.75 0.59 -1.03
C SER A 61 5.02 1.68 -1.81
N PRO A 62 5.43 1.96 -3.06
CA PRO A 62 4.63 2.79 -3.94
C PRO A 62 3.32 2.08 -4.30
N ASP A 63 2.32 2.87 -4.69
CA ASP A 63 1.09 2.35 -5.27
C ASP A 63 1.40 1.46 -6.49
N PRO A 64 0.66 0.36 -6.71
CA PRO A 64 0.95 -0.57 -7.80
C PRO A 64 0.64 0.05 -9.16
N GLU A 65 1.53 -0.10 -10.12
CA GLU A 65 1.28 0.33 -11.51
C GLU A 65 0.31 -0.61 -12.23
N VAL A 66 0.39 -1.91 -11.92
CA VAL A 66 -0.43 -2.96 -12.53
C VAL A 66 -0.99 -3.88 -11.46
N LEU A 67 -2.31 -4.10 -11.50
CA LEU A 67 -2.99 -5.11 -10.70
C LEU A 67 -3.45 -6.25 -11.60
N VAL A 68 -2.89 -7.44 -11.42
CA VAL A 68 -3.30 -8.63 -12.16
C VAL A 68 -4.23 -9.48 -11.32
N ARG A 69 -5.41 -9.81 -11.87
CA ARG A 69 -6.36 -10.75 -11.30
C ARG A 69 -6.64 -11.90 -12.26
N THR A 70 -6.32 -13.10 -11.83
CA THR A 70 -6.53 -14.34 -12.59
C THR A 70 -7.95 -14.89 -12.40
N SER A 71 -8.26 -16.05 -12.98
CA SER A 71 -9.54 -16.78 -12.92
C SER A 71 -10.73 -16.16 -13.65
N GLY A 72 -10.53 -15.07 -14.40
CA GLY A 72 -11.59 -14.44 -15.20
C GLY A 72 -12.60 -13.60 -14.42
N GLU A 73 -12.42 -13.48 -13.10
CA GLU A 73 -13.29 -12.68 -12.24
C GLU A 73 -13.04 -11.19 -12.38
N VAL A 74 -14.08 -10.40 -12.65
CA VAL A 74 -13.99 -8.94 -12.88
C VAL A 74 -14.45 -8.17 -11.63
N ARG A 75 -13.67 -8.28 -10.54
CA ARG A 75 -13.86 -7.52 -9.30
C ARG A 75 -12.54 -7.33 -8.58
N LEU A 76 -12.47 -6.49 -7.54
CA LEU A 76 -11.26 -6.34 -6.71
C LEU A 76 -11.24 -7.26 -5.49
N SER A 77 -12.41 -7.69 -5.01
CA SER A 77 -12.52 -8.53 -3.80
C SER A 77 -11.84 -7.93 -2.57
N ASP A 78 -12.05 -6.63 -2.34
CA ASP A 78 -11.54 -5.93 -1.14
C ASP A 78 -10.00 -5.96 -1.04
N PHE A 79 -9.32 -5.82 -2.18
CA PHE A 79 -7.87 -5.86 -2.27
C PHE A 79 -7.32 -4.52 -2.78
N LEU A 80 -6.46 -3.88 -1.98
CA LEU A 80 -5.74 -2.64 -2.29
C LEU A 80 -6.62 -1.52 -2.87
N LEU A 81 -7.83 -1.30 -2.33
CA LEU A 81 -8.81 -0.37 -2.91
C LEU A 81 -8.31 1.08 -2.92
N TRP A 82 -7.53 1.47 -1.92
CA TRP A 82 -6.94 2.82 -1.83
C TRP A 82 -5.81 3.00 -2.84
N GLN A 83 -4.89 2.05 -2.83
CA GLN A 83 -3.64 2.07 -3.60
C GLN A 83 -3.91 1.90 -5.10
N THR A 84 -5.00 1.24 -5.48
CA THR A 84 -5.28 0.89 -6.88
C THR A 84 -6.08 1.94 -7.65
N SER A 85 -6.22 3.15 -7.12
CA SER A 85 -6.98 4.25 -7.73
C SER A 85 -6.49 4.64 -9.13
N ASN A 86 -5.17 4.65 -9.35
CA ASN A 86 -4.51 4.99 -10.62
C ASN A 86 -3.77 3.79 -11.24
N THR A 87 -4.25 2.57 -10.98
CA THR A 87 -3.58 1.33 -11.41
C THR A 87 -4.22 0.75 -12.67
N GLU A 88 -3.41 0.22 -13.58
CA GLU A 88 -3.94 -0.58 -14.71
C GLU A 88 -4.38 -1.97 -14.22
N ILE A 89 -5.68 -2.25 -14.33
CA ILE A 89 -6.24 -3.53 -13.87
C ILE A 89 -6.33 -4.54 -15.03
N CYS A 90 -5.64 -5.65 -14.87
CA CYS A 90 -5.57 -6.74 -15.83
C CYS A 90 -6.32 -7.98 -15.32
N PHE A 91 -7.52 -8.22 -15.87
CA PHE A 91 -8.28 -9.44 -15.63
C PHE A 91 -7.87 -10.53 -16.63
N ALA A 92 -7.16 -11.55 -16.15
CA ALA A 92 -6.74 -12.70 -16.92
C ALA A 92 -7.67 -13.89 -16.68
N LYS A 93 -8.11 -14.55 -17.76
CA LYS A 93 -9.01 -15.72 -17.67
C LYS A 93 -8.30 -16.99 -17.16
N VAL A 94 -6.98 -17.05 -17.29
CA VAL A 94 -6.15 -18.18 -16.85
C VAL A 94 -6.24 -18.37 -15.33
N LEU A 95 -6.18 -19.62 -14.86
CA LEU A 95 -6.13 -19.91 -13.42
C LEU A 95 -4.76 -19.56 -12.83
N TRP A 96 -4.70 -19.21 -11.54
CA TRP A 96 -3.43 -18.82 -10.90
C TRP A 96 -2.29 -19.86 -11.07
N PRO A 97 -2.50 -21.17 -10.87
CA PRO A 97 -1.44 -22.17 -11.05
C PRO A 97 -0.94 -22.29 -12.51
N GLU A 98 -1.72 -21.83 -13.47
CA GLU A 98 -1.41 -21.86 -14.91
C GLU A 98 -0.85 -20.51 -15.41
N PHE A 99 -0.83 -19.48 -14.55
CA PHE A 99 -0.30 -18.17 -14.89
C PHE A 99 1.21 -18.27 -15.15
N CYS A 100 1.68 -17.61 -16.20
CA CYS A 100 3.06 -17.75 -16.68
C CYS A 100 3.61 -16.41 -17.17
N VAL A 101 4.90 -16.37 -17.49
CA VAL A 101 5.59 -15.13 -17.90
C VAL A 101 4.93 -14.44 -19.10
N TRP A 102 4.35 -15.19 -20.04
CA TRP A 102 3.66 -14.62 -21.20
C TRP A 102 2.39 -13.86 -20.81
N HIS A 103 1.66 -14.34 -19.80
CA HIS A 103 0.50 -13.64 -19.26
C HIS A 103 0.92 -12.35 -18.54
N LEU A 104 2.03 -12.39 -17.80
CA LEU A 104 2.60 -11.20 -17.15
C LEU A 104 3.00 -10.15 -18.20
N LEU A 105 3.73 -10.56 -19.25
CA LEU A 105 4.15 -9.66 -20.34
C LEU A 105 2.95 -9.02 -21.04
N ALA A 106 1.86 -9.77 -21.26
CA ALA A 106 0.63 -9.21 -21.82
C ALA A 106 0.04 -8.09 -20.94
N CYS A 107 0.08 -8.26 -19.61
CA CYS A 107 -0.36 -7.22 -18.67
C CYS A 107 0.57 -5.99 -18.71
N VAL A 108 1.88 -6.21 -18.77
CA VAL A 108 2.87 -5.12 -18.90
C VAL A 108 2.67 -4.34 -20.20
N PHE A 109 2.44 -5.01 -21.33
CA PHE A 109 2.15 -4.34 -22.59
C PHE A 109 0.84 -3.55 -22.56
N LYS A 110 -0.18 -4.05 -21.85
CA LYS A 110 -1.42 -3.31 -21.63
C LYS A 110 -1.15 -2.02 -20.85
N TYR A 111 -0.41 -2.12 -19.74
CA TYR A 111 0.02 -0.96 -18.96
C TYR A 111 0.79 0.06 -19.80
N GLN A 112 1.80 -0.37 -20.55
CA GLN A 112 2.58 0.52 -21.41
C GLN A 112 1.73 1.25 -22.45
N ARG A 113 0.69 0.60 -22.97
CA ARG A 113 -0.26 1.21 -23.92
C ARG A 113 -1.16 2.26 -23.24
N CYS A 114 -1.56 2.05 -22.00
CA CYS A 114 -2.41 2.97 -21.23
C CYS A 114 -1.60 4.06 -20.50
N TYR A 115 -0.28 3.91 -20.39
CA TYR A 115 0.59 4.72 -19.54
C TYR A 115 0.44 6.24 -19.76
N SER A 116 0.33 6.69 -21.01
CA SER A 116 0.16 8.10 -21.33
C SER A 116 -1.13 8.72 -20.79
N ASP A 117 -2.17 7.91 -20.60
CA ASP A 117 -3.42 8.37 -20.00
C ASP A 117 -3.35 8.34 -18.48
N LEU A 118 -2.68 7.35 -17.90
CA LEU A 118 -2.45 7.24 -16.46
C LEU A 118 -1.57 8.37 -15.93
N GLN A 119 -0.51 8.74 -16.65
CA GLN A 119 0.44 9.78 -16.25
C GLN A 119 -0.23 11.16 -16.02
N LYS A 120 -1.34 11.44 -16.70
CA LYS A 120 -2.09 12.69 -16.54
C LYS A 120 -2.66 12.86 -15.13
N TYR A 121 -2.97 11.76 -14.46
CA TYR A 121 -3.52 11.76 -13.10
C TYR A 121 -2.43 11.90 -12.03
N ASP A 122 -1.25 11.31 -12.24
CA ASP A 122 -0.14 11.42 -11.28
C ASP A 122 0.40 12.86 -11.17
N LEU A 123 0.44 13.60 -12.28
CA LEU A 123 0.85 15.01 -12.31
C LEU A 123 -0.08 15.93 -11.50
N GLN A 124 -1.32 15.52 -11.24
CA GLN A 124 -2.25 16.27 -10.39
C GLN A 124 -1.96 16.04 -8.89
N LYS A 125 -1.33 14.91 -8.54
CA LYS A 125 -1.08 14.48 -7.16
C LYS A 125 0.17 15.12 -6.54
N GLU A 126 1.19 15.46 -7.35
CA GLU A 126 2.47 16.01 -6.85
C GLU A 126 2.40 17.45 -6.30
N VAL A 127 1.29 18.17 -6.48
CA VAL A 127 1.24 19.63 -6.29
C VAL A 127 1.01 20.10 -4.83
N CYS A 128 0.73 19.24 -3.84
CA CYS A 128 0.19 19.70 -2.55
C CYS A 128 0.77 19.11 -1.25
N TYR A 129 2.07 18.87 -1.12
CA TYR A 129 2.64 18.39 0.15
C TYR A 129 3.65 19.35 0.77
N GLU A 130 3.16 20.24 1.64
CA GLU A 130 4.02 20.94 2.60
C GLU A 130 4.44 19.96 3.71
N ARG A 131 5.76 19.88 3.95
CA ARG A 131 6.30 19.01 5.01
C ARG A 131 6.01 19.60 6.38
N ASN A 132 4.98 19.07 7.03
CA ASN A 132 4.71 19.34 8.44
C ASN A 132 5.66 18.50 9.32
N SER A 133 6.50 19.17 10.12
CA SER A 133 7.46 18.51 11.01
C SER A 133 6.77 17.60 12.04
N ARG A 134 5.58 18.00 12.49
CA ARG A 134 4.77 17.25 13.44
C ARG A 134 4.30 15.92 12.85
N VAL A 135 3.76 15.95 11.64
CA VAL A 135 3.34 14.75 10.90
C VAL A 135 4.53 13.80 10.72
N THR A 136 5.71 14.34 10.41
CA THR A 136 6.93 13.54 10.26
C THR A 136 7.27 12.80 11.55
N SER A 137 7.29 13.50 12.69
CA SER A 137 7.55 12.88 14.00
C SER A 137 6.50 11.84 14.40
N PHE A 138 5.22 12.11 14.10
CA PHE A 138 4.14 11.13 14.32
C PHE A 138 4.37 9.83 13.55
N LEU A 139 4.73 9.93 12.27
CA LEU A 139 4.95 8.76 11.42
C LEU A 139 6.17 7.96 11.86
N GLU A 140 7.25 8.62 12.26
CA GLU A 140 8.43 7.96 12.84
C GLU A 140 8.07 7.18 14.11
N ASN A 141 7.30 7.80 15.02
CA ASN A 141 6.81 7.14 16.23
C ASN A 141 5.88 5.98 15.91
N LEU A 142 4.99 6.12 14.93
CA LEU A 142 4.09 5.06 14.49
C LEU A 142 4.86 3.85 13.94
N GLN A 143 5.86 4.09 13.09
CA GLN A 143 6.72 3.03 12.57
C GLN A 143 7.47 2.31 13.68
N GLN A 144 7.99 3.06 14.66
CA GLN A 144 8.66 2.49 15.81
C GLN A 144 7.72 1.58 16.63
N ARG A 145 6.48 2.04 16.91
CA ARG A 145 5.45 1.24 17.61
C ARG A 145 5.14 -0.06 16.87
N ARG A 146 4.95 0.00 15.55
CA ARG A 146 4.71 -1.19 14.70
C ARG A 146 5.88 -2.17 14.77
N PHE A 147 7.11 -1.67 14.75
CA PHE A 147 8.30 -2.51 14.83
C PHE A 147 8.45 -3.20 16.20
N GLU A 148 8.23 -2.47 17.29
CA GLU A 148 8.25 -3.03 18.65
C GLU A 148 7.18 -4.12 18.84
N GLN A 149 5.99 -3.91 18.26
CA GLN A 149 4.93 -4.90 18.26
C GLN A 149 5.34 -6.18 17.50
N LEU A 150 5.98 -6.04 16.35
CA LEU A 150 6.51 -7.18 15.57
C LEU A 150 7.58 -7.96 16.34
N GLU A 151 8.51 -7.28 17.03
CA GLU A 151 9.51 -7.93 17.87
C GLU A 151 8.87 -8.69 19.03
N THR A 152 7.83 -8.12 19.63
CA THR A 152 7.08 -8.76 20.71
C THR A 152 6.46 -10.07 20.22
N TYR A 153 5.80 -10.05 19.07
CA TYR A 153 5.23 -11.26 18.46
C TYR A 153 6.30 -12.30 18.10
N ALA A 154 7.45 -11.87 17.59
CA ALA A 154 8.54 -12.78 17.25
C ALA A 154 9.14 -13.46 18.49
N LYS A 155 9.18 -12.79 19.65
CA LYS A 155 9.67 -13.37 20.92
C LYS A 155 8.66 -14.28 21.62
N SER A 156 7.37 -14.13 21.31
CA SER A 156 6.29 -14.92 21.92
C SER A 156 6.00 -16.24 21.21
N CYS A 157 6.57 -16.45 20.02
CA CYS A 157 6.51 -17.70 19.26
C CYS A 157 7.73 -18.58 19.58
#